data_AF-A0A3Q2WUQ0-F1
#
_entry.id   AF-A0A3Q2WUQ0-F1
#
_cell.length_a   1.000
_cell.length_b   1.000
_cell.length_c   1.000
_cell.angle_alpha   90.00
_cell.angle_beta   90.00
_cell.angle_gamma   90.00
#
_symmetry.space_group_name_H-M   'P 1'
#
loop_
_entity.id
_entity.type
_entity.pdbx_description
1 polymer ?
#
loop_
_entity_poly.entity_id
_entity_poly.type
_entity_poly.pdbx_seq_one_letter_code
_entity_poly.pdbx_strand_id
1 'polypeptide(L)'
;MIITYLHETFVVCVLGEGPFPAVLDLGTFMSEKRACLLANKGFLVLTIAVFSDRQNMKEIHLDPFKEAVDFLRHHPKAGSKGVGIISRSKGTDIALSLAAFVPGVEALVWINGTSASVGTPLYYKKQQILSPLMFDFSKVIATKSGANLIKYATEDPLEEKNKGSLVPIERAKSQFLFVAAEDDLNWDSKAYMDEMVERLKRHGKENFETVFYPGAGHLLEPPYGPFCSSALHGMLSFSVVWGGEPRAHAAAEIHLWKKIQEFFRTHLSCDAAQAKANL
;
A
#
# COMPACT_ATOMS: atom_id res chain seq x y z
N MET A 1 -19.96 9.56 11.50
CA MET A 1 -18.82 8.63 11.33
C MET A 1 -18.81 7.75 12.56
N ILE A 2 -19.09 6.46 12.42
CA ILE A 2 -18.95 5.52 13.53
C ILE A 2 -17.53 4.96 13.40
N ILE A 3 -16.70 5.22 14.40
CA ILE A 3 -15.39 4.59 14.59
C ILE A 3 -15.63 3.45 15.57
N THR A 4 -15.51 2.21 15.12
CA THR A 4 -15.56 1.05 16.02
C THR A 4 -14.15 0.52 16.21
N TYR A 5 -13.68 0.52 17.46
CA TYR A 5 -12.43 -0.14 17.84
C TYR A 5 -12.73 -1.60 18.19
N LEU A 6 -12.24 -2.52 17.38
CA LEU A 6 -12.16 -3.94 17.73
C LEU A 6 -10.70 -4.22 18.08
N HIS A 7 -10.42 -4.48 19.37
CA HIS A 7 -9.10 -4.83 19.89
C HIS A 7 -7.96 -3.87 19.48
N GLU A 8 -7.96 -2.61 19.95
CA GLU A 8 -6.85 -1.61 19.92
C GLU A 8 -6.08 -1.37 18.59
N THR A 9 -6.38 -2.07 17.50
CA THR A 9 -5.49 -2.20 16.33
C THR A 9 -6.21 -1.90 15.01
N PHE A 10 -7.52 -1.64 15.05
CA PHE A 10 -8.38 -1.55 13.88
C PHE A 10 -9.41 -0.43 14.01
N VAL A 11 -9.61 0.30 12.92
CA VAL A 11 -10.66 1.33 12.81
C VAL A 11 -11.48 1.08 11.57
N VAL A 12 -12.78 0.86 11.77
CA VAL A 12 -13.77 0.74 10.70
C VAL A 12 -14.47 2.07 10.52
N CYS A 13 -14.44 2.62 9.31
CA CYS A 13 -15.12 3.86 8.95
C CYS A 13 -16.26 3.58 7.96
N VAL A 14 -17.50 3.92 8.36
CA VAL A 14 -18.69 3.77 7.51
C VAL A 14 -19.72 4.88 7.78
N LEU A 15 -20.45 5.27 6.72
CA LEU A 15 -21.60 6.17 6.77
C LEU A 15 -22.76 5.56 5.98
N GLY A 16 -23.94 5.41 6.58
CA GLY A 16 -25.16 4.92 5.89
C GLY A 16 -25.45 3.42 6.03
N GLU A 17 -26.49 2.97 5.33
CA GLU A 17 -27.06 1.62 5.44
C GLU A 17 -26.32 0.55 4.62
N GLY A 18 -25.56 0.95 3.61
CA GLY A 18 -24.82 0.03 2.74
C GLY A 18 -25.70 -0.65 1.69
N PRO A 19 -25.17 -1.65 0.97
CA PRO A 19 -23.81 -2.16 1.06
C PRO A 19 -22.78 -1.23 0.39
N PHE A 20 -21.50 -1.33 0.80
CA PHE A 20 -20.38 -0.52 0.29
C PHE A 20 -19.25 -1.40 -0.26
N PRO A 21 -18.48 -0.90 -1.25
CA PRO A 21 -17.22 -1.54 -1.61
C PRO A 21 -16.26 -1.54 -0.42
N ALA A 22 -15.71 -2.70 -0.09
CA ALA A 22 -14.85 -2.88 1.08
C ALA A 22 -13.38 -2.65 0.72
N VAL A 23 -12.70 -1.81 1.51
CA VAL A 23 -11.30 -1.44 1.31
C VAL A 23 -10.49 -1.65 2.59
N LEU A 24 -9.35 -2.33 2.46
CA LEU A 24 -8.32 -2.40 3.48
C LEU A 24 -7.25 -1.33 3.21
N ASP A 25 -7.09 -0.41 4.15
CA ASP A 25 -6.06 0.61 4.16
C ASP A 25 -4.84 0.13 4.95
N LEU A 26 -3.73 -0.13 4.27
CA LEU A 26 -2.47 -0.55 4.89
C LEU A 26 -1.49 0.63 4.96
N GLY A 27 -1.29 1.14 6.17
CA GLY A 27 -0.26 2.12 6.49
C GLY A 27 1.00 1.45 7.03
N THR A 28 2.18 2.04 6.82
CA THR A 28 3.40 1.62 7.54
C THR A 28 3.17 1.74 9.05
N PHE A 29 2.56 2.85 9.47
CA PHE A 29 2.14 3.12 10.85
C PHE A 29 0.64 3.45 10.87
N MET A 30 0.06 3.38 12.06
CA MET A 30 -1.38 3.64 12.25
C MET A 30 -1.72 5.08 11.86
N SER A 31 -2.72 5.23 11.00
CA SER A 31 -3.32 6.50 10.63
C SER A 31 -4.74 6.27 10.12
N GLU A 32 -5.68 7.01 10.68
CA GLU A 32 -7.10 6.96 10.28
C GLU A 32 -7.42 7.93 9.14
N LYS A 33 -6.51 8.88 8.81
CA LYS A 33 -6.79 9.99 7.89
C LYS A 33 -7.29 9.52 6.53
N ARG A 34 -6.54 8.62 5.88
CA ARG A 34 -6.85 8.11 4.53
C ARG A 34 -8.12 7.26 4.54
N ALA A 35 -8.25 6.37 5.52
CA ALA A 35 -9.45 5.55 5.70
C ALA A 35 -10.72 6.36 5.95
N CYS A 36 -10.70 7.34 6.85
CA CYS A 36 -11.83 8.23 7.12
C CYS A 36 -12.25 9.03 5.88
N LEU A 37 -11.28 9.53 5.11
CA LEU A 37 -11.56 10.28 3.89
C LEU A 37 -12.14 9.39 2.78
N LEU A 38 -11.66 8.15 2.63
CA LEU A 38 -12.26 7.17 1.73
C LEU A 38 -13.67 6.79 2.19
N ALA A 39 -13.91 6.57 3.48
CA ALA A 39 -15.24 6.27 3.99
C ALA A 39 -16.25 7.39 3.69
N ASN A 40 -15.81 8.65 3.72
CA ASN A 40 -16.59 9.81 3.30
C ASN A 40 -16.92 9.82 1.79
N LYS A 41 -16.34 8.91 1.00
CA LYS A 41 -16.60 8.71 -0.43
C LYS A 41 -17.41 7.45 -0.74
N GLY A 42 -18.00 6.83 0.30
CA GLY A 42 -18.92 5.69 0.16
C GLY A 42 -18.22 4.33 0.13
N PHE A 43 -17.10 4.20 0.83
CA PHE A 43 -16.38 2.93 1.01
C PHE A 43 -16.52 2.44 2.45
N LEU A 44 -16.57 1.12 2.64
CA LEU A 44 -16.35 0.52 3.96
C LEU A 44 -14.85 0.34 4.11
N VAL A 45 -14.22 1.08 5.02
CA VAL A 45 -12.75 1.06 5.14
C VAL A 45 -12.31 0.56 6.49
N LEU A 46 -11.42 -0.43 6.50
CA LEU A 46 -10.65 -0.87 7.67
C LEU A 46 -9.20 -0.41 7.50
N THR A 47 -8.63 0.27 8.50
CA THR A 47 -7.20 0.63 8.49
C THR A 47 -6.39 -0.22 9.46
N ILE A 48 -5.20 -0.62 9.01
CA ILE A 48 -4.22 -1.44 9.75
C ILE A 48 -2.82 -0.88 9.54
N ALA A 49 -2.03 -0.88 10.60
CA ALA A 49 -0.60 -0.59 10.55
C ALA A 49 0.21 -1.87 10.28
N VAL A 50 1.22 -1.80 9.42
CA VAL A 50 2.22 -2.87 9.30
C VAL A 50 3.02 -2.98 10.61
N PHE A 51 3.41 -1.86 11.19
CA PHE A 51 4.05 -1.78 12.50
C PHE A 51 3.09 -1.15 13.51
N SER A 52 2.42 -1.98 14.31
CA SER A 52 1.53 -1.56 15.41
C SER A 52 2.31 -1.16 16.67
N ASP A 53 3.49 -1.75 16.85
CA ASP A 53 4.43 -1.55 17.94
C ASP A 53 5.79 -1.15 17.31
N ARG A 54 6.37 -0.03 17.74
CA ARG A 54 7.65 0.48 17.23
C ARG A 54 8.86 -0.35 17.68
N GLN A 55 8.68 -1.45 18.40
CA GLN A 55 9.74 -2.30 18.90
C GLN A 55 10.02 -3.47 17.95
N ASN A 56 11.21 -3.45 17.35
CA ASN A 56 11.98 -4.61 16.88
C ASN A 56 11.16 -5.83 16.37
N MET A 57 10.30 -5.61 15.37
CA MET A 57 9.68 -6.74 14.67
C MET A 57 10.74 -7.46 13.84
N LYS A 58 11.14 -8.65 14.30
CA LYS A 58 12.12 -9.51 13.60
C LYS A 58 11.54 -10.21 12.38
N GLU A 59 10.23 -10.36 12.36
CA GLU A 59 9.47 -11.05 11.33
C GLU A 59 8.10 -10.41 11.18
N ILE A 60 7.54 -10.47 9.97
CA ILE A 60 6.16 -10.10 9.70
C ILE A 60 5.39 -11.35 9.30
N HIS A 61 4.19 -11.51 9.83
CA HIS A 61 3.27 -12.60 9.46
C HIS A 61 2.13 -12.03 8.62
N LEU A 62 1.80 -12.71 7.52
CA LEU A 62 0.72 -12.32 6.63
C LEU A 62 -0.66 -12.69 7.20
N ASP A 63 -0.70 -13.64 8.14
CA ASP A 63 -1.93 -14.19 8.73
C ASP A 63 -2.87 -13.13 9.35
N PRO A 64 -2.41 -12.17 10.18
CA PRO A 64 -3.28 -11.12 10.73
C PRO A 64 -3.90 -10.21 9.64
N PHE A 65 -3.15 -9.93 8.57
CA PHE A 65 -3.67 -9.14 7.45
C PHE A 65 -4.67 -9.94 6.61
N LYS A 66 -4.49 -11.26 6.50
CA LYS A 66 -5.45 -12.17 5.88
C LYS A 66 -6.75 -12.26 6.68
N GLU A 67 -6.67 -12.27 8.02
CA GLU A 67 -7.84 -12.19 8.90
C GLU A 67 -8.60 -10.88 8.70
N ALA A 68 -7.90 -9.77 8.50
CA ALA A 68 -8.54 -8.50 8.17
C ALA A 68 -9.26 -8.49 6.81
N VAL A 69 -8.66 -9.13 5.79
CA VAL A 69 -9.32 -9.35 4.49
C VAL A 69 -10.59 -10.17 4.70
N ASP A 70 -10.53 -11.27 5.46
CA ASP A 70 -11.72 -12.09 5.75
C ASP A 70 -12.78 -11.30 6.53
N PHE A 71 -12.37 -10.52 7.54
CA PHE A 71 -13.27 -9.70 8.33
C PHE A 71 -14.07 -8.74 7.44
N LEU A 72 -13.38 -8.00 6.55
CA LEU A 72 -14.05 -7.11 5.60
C LEU A 72 -14.97 -7.86 4.64
N ARG A 73 -14.57 -9.03 4.14
CA ARG A 73 -15.38 -9.84 3.22
C ARG A 73 -16.68 -10.34 3.84
N HIS A 74 -16.67 -10.64 5.14
CA HIS A 74 -17.86 -11.11 5.87
C HIS A 74 -18.60 -9.98 6.60
N HIS A 75 -18.14 -8.74 6.48
CA HIS A 75 -18.78 -7.62 7.15
C HIS A 75 -20.19 -7.39 6.56
N PRO A 76 -21.26 -7.25 7.38
CA PRO A 76 -22.64 -7.15 6.88
C PRO A 76 -22.90 -5.99 5.90
N LYS A 77 -22.06 -4.96 5.95
CA LYS A 77 -22.13 -3.79 5.06
C LYS A 77 -21.20 -3.87 3.84
N ALA A 78 -20.46 -4.96 3.64
CA ALA A 78 -19.64 -5.15 2.45
C ALA A 78 -20.53 -5.65 1.30
N GLY A 79 -20.45 -5.01 0.14
CA GLY A 79 -21.23 -5.38 -1.05
C GLY A 79 -20.43 -6.01 -2.18
N SER A 80 -19.10 -5.92 -2.13
CA SER A 80 -18.21 -6.41 -3.15
C SER A 80 -17.86 -7.89 -2.94
N LYS A 81 -17.62 -8.62 -4.05
CA LYS A 81 -17.20 -10.03 -4.05
C LYS A 81 -15.93 -10.30 -3.21
N GLY A 82 -15.06 -9.30 -3.13
CA GLY A 82 -13.88 -9.30 -2.29
C GLY A 82 -13.49 -7.88 -1.88
N VAL A 83 -12.23 -7.71 -1.52
CA VAL A 83 -11.71 -6.50 -0.87
C VAL A 83 -10.72 -5.80 -1.79
N GLY A 84 -10.79 -4.47 -1.83
CA GLY A 84 -9.74 -3.63 -2.36
C GLY A 84 -8.66 -3.36 -1.31
N ILE A 85 -7.41 -3.24 -1.70
CA ILE A 85 -6.33 -2.82 -0.80
C ILE A 85 -5.71 -1.53 -1.30
N ILE A 86 -5.52 -0.56 -0.42
CA ILE A 86 -4.69 0.62 -0.69
C ILE A 86 -3.50 0.63 0.27
N SER A 87 -2.32 0.85 -0.28
CA SER A 87 -1.09 0.87 0.51
C SER A 87 -0.06 1.82 -0.09
N ARG A 88 0.88 2.26 0.76
CA ARG A 88 1.99 3.12 0.34
C ARG A 88 3.27 2.72 1.07
N SER A 89 4.41 2.96 0.43
CA SER A 89 5.72 2.74 1.04
C SER A 89 5.82 1.28 1.52
N LYS A 90 6.37 1.01 2.70
CA LYS A 90 6.50 -0.35 3.25
C LYS A 90 5.19 -1.16 3.32
N GLY A 91 4.02 -0.50 3.38
CA GLY A 91 2.72 -1.19 3.32
C GLY A 91 2.49 -1.97 2.03
N THR A 92 3.17 -1.58 0.93
CA THR A 92 2.95 -2.20 -0.37
C THR A 92 3.43 -3.63 -0.45
N ASP A 93 4.52 -3.97 0.22
CA ASP A 93 5.09 -5.33 0.14
C ASP A 93 4.10 -6.34 0.75
N ILE A 94 3.44 -5.95 1.83
CA ILE A 94 2.39 -6.72 2.48
C ILE A 94 1.14 -6.80 1.60
N ALA A 95 0.73 -5.67 1.00
CA ALA A 95 -0.42 -5.62 0.11
C ALA A 95 -0.24 -6.51 -1.14
N LEU A 96 0.93 -6.44 -1.79
CA LEU A 96 1.27 -7.31 -2.92
C LEU A 96 1.30 -8.78 -2.50
N SER A 97 1.82 -9.07 -1.31
CA SER A 97 1.85 -10.44 -0.77
C SER A 97 0.44 -10.96 -0.49
N LEU A 98 -0.46 -10.14 0.05
CA LEU A 98 -1.88 -10.49 0.18
C LEU A 98 -2.48 -10.84 -1.18
N ALA A 99 -2.28 -9.99 -2.19
CA ALA A 99 -2.78 -10.24 -3.54
C ALA A 99 -2.24 -11.53 -4.17
N ALA A 100 -0.98 -11.90 -3.87
CA ALA A 100 -0.33 -13.09 -4.42
C ALA A 100 -0.66 -14.39 -3.68
N PHE A 101 -0.86 -14.35 -2.36
CA PHE A 101 -0.96 -15.55 -1.52
C PHE A 101 -2.33 -15.74 -0.85
N VAL A 102 -3.18 -14.72 -0.80
CA VAL A 102 -4.45 -14.73 -0.06
C VAL A 102 -5.65 -14.54 -1.00
N PRO A 103 -6.65 -15.44 -0.98
CA PRO A 103 -7.85 -15.28 -1.80
C PRO A 103 -8.74 -14.14 -1.29
N GLY A 104 -9.47 -13.50 -2.20
CA GLY A 104 -10.46 -12.47 -1.88
C GLY A 104 -9.95 -11.03 -1.98
N VAL A 105 -8.74 -10.80 -2.49
CA VAL A 105 -8.23 -9.48 -2.89
C VAL A 105 -8.55 -9.24 -4.37
N GLU A 106 -9.49 -8.34 -4.65
CA GLU A 106 -10.00 -8.09 -6.00
C GLU A 106 -9.29 -6.92 -6.69
N ALA A 107 -8.88 -5.91 -5.92
CA ALA A 107 -8.22 -4.71 -6.45
C ALA A 107 -7.11 -4.24 -5.50
N LEU A 108 -6.02 -3.71 -6.05
CA LEU A 108 -4.90 -3.22 -5.26
C LEU A 108 -4.35 -1.91 -5.84
N VAL A 109 -4.35 -0.87 -5.00
CA VAL A 109 -3.67 0.40 -5.24
C VAL A 109 -2.32 0.36 -4.53
N TRP A 110 -1.26 0.35 -5.33
CA TRP A 110 0.14 0.37 -4.89
C TRP A 110 0.69 1.78 -5.11
N ILE A 111 1.22 2.42 -4.06
CA ILE A 111 1.72 3.80 -4.13
C ILE A 111 3.16 3.85 -3.61
N ASN A 112 4.11 4.24 -4.45
CA ASN A 112 5.50 4.48 -4.04
C ASN A 112 6.10 3.34 -3.20
N GLY A 113 5.87 2.10 -3.63
CA GLY A 113 6.34 0.91 -2.94
C GLY A 113 7.65 0.36 -3.50
N THR A 114 7.94 -0.89 -3.12
CA THR A 114 8.89 -1.76 -3.82
C THR A 114 8.21 -2.98 -4.42
N SER A 115 8.97 -3.78 -5.18
CA SER A 115 8.55 -5.08 -5.73
C SER A 115 8.91 -6.27 -4.81
N ALA A 116 9.47 -6.01 -3.63
CA ALA A 116 10.08 -7.00 -2.75
C ALA A 116 9.70 -6.80 -1.27
N SER A 117 9.99 -7.76 -0.40
CA SER A 117 9.79 -7.61 1.05
C SER A 117 10.99 -6.90 1.71
N VAL A 118 10.86 -5.61 2.03
CA VAL A 118 11.99 -4.82 2.56
C VAL A 118 12.20 -4.96 4.06
N GLY A 119 13.44 -5.17 4.51
CA GLY A 119 13.89 -5.04 5.90
C GLY A 119 13.50 -6.16 6.86
N THR A 120 12.42 -6.90 6.58
CA THR A 120 11.93 -7.99 7.43
C THR A 120 11.51 -9.21 6.61
N PRO A 121 11.85 -10.44 7.04
CA PRO A 121 11.32 -11.65 6.42
C PRO A 121 9.79 -11.69 6.57
N LEU A 122 9.12 -12.20 5.54
CA LEU A 122 7.67 -12.37 5.54
C LEU A 122 7.32 -13.85 5.66
N TYR A 123 6.44 -14.16 6.60
CA TYR A 123 5.91 -15.48 6.88
C TYR A 123 4.43 -15.57 6.53
N TYR A 124 4.00 -16.75 6.13
CA TYR A 124 2.59 -17.09 6.00
C TYR A 124 2.38 -18.54 6.40
N LYS A 125 1.40 -18.82 7.28
CA LYS A 125 1.13 -20.18 7.79
C LYS A 125 2.37 -20.84 8.40
N LYS A 126 3.13 -20.08 9.19
CA LYS A 126 4.38 -20.51 9.87
C LYS A 126 5.54 -20.87 8.93
N GLN A 127 5.45 -20.56 7.65
CA GLN A 127 6.54 -20.75 6.69
C GLN A 127 7.03 -19.40 6.19
N GLN A 128 8.35 -19.23 6.08
CA GLN A 128 8.92 -18.05 5.44
C GLN A 128 8.60 -18.12 3.94
N ILE A 129 7.89 -17.11 3.44
CA ILE A 129 7.51 -17.01 2.02
C ILE A 129 8.39 -16.02 1.26
N LEU A 130 8.97 -15.01 1.93
CA LEU A 130 9.90 -14.05 1.34
C LEU A 130 11.05 -13.73 2.29
N SER A 131 12.27 -13.70 1.76
CA SER A 131 13.46 -13.20 2.46
C SER A 131 13.44 -11.67 2.56
N PRO A 132 14.12 -11.06 3.54
CA PRO A 132 14.22 -9.60 3.62
C PRO A 132 15.17 -9.06 2.55
N LEU A 133 14.73 -8.03 1.83
CA LEU A 133 15.61 -7.15 1.06
C LEU A 133 16.24 -6.14 2.01
N MET A 134 17.56 -6.16 2.11
CA MET A 134 18.29 -5.37 3.11
C MET A 134 18.67 -3.98 2.57
N PHE A 135 19.16 -3.15 3.48
CA PHE A 135 19.69 -1.82 3.15
C PHE A 135 21.22 -1.85 3.18
N ASP A 136 21.84 -1.21 2.19
CA ASP A 136 23.24 -0.83 2.17
C ASP A 136 23.37 0.64 2.60
N PHE A 137 23.59 0.86 3.89
CA PHE A 137 23.70 2.20 4.46
C PHE A 137 24.96 2.96 4.01
N SER A 138 25.93 2.31 3.35
CA SER A 138 27.07 3.01 2.76
C SER A 138 26.67 3.89 1.56
N LYS A 139 25.50 3.63 0.97
CA LYS A 139 24.91 4.38 -0.15
C LYS A 139 24.02 5.54 0.29
N VAL A 140 23.90 5.79 1.60
CA VAL A 140 23.17 6.96 2.12
C VAL A 140 23.98 8.22 1.88
N ILE A 141 23.34 9.25 1.33
CA ILE A 141 24.00 10.50 0.98
C ILE A 141 23.49 11.62 1.89
N ALA A 142 24.38 12.25 2.64
CA ALA A 142 24.04 13.43 3.43
C ALA A 142 23.72 14.62 2.50
N THR A 143 22.64 15.34 2.79
CA THR A 143 22.21 16.50 2.03
C THR A 143 22.58 17.80 2.74
N LYS A 144 22.54 18.92 2.02
CA LYS A 144 22.83 20.25 2.58
C LYS A 144 21.86 20.69 3.69
N SER A 145 20.67 20.10 3.77
CA SER A 145 19.68 20.41 4.81
C SER A 145 19.95 19.69 6.14
N GLY A 146 20.94 18.80 6.19
CA GLY A 146 21.18 17.92 7.34
C GLY A 146 20.32 16.65 7.35
N ALA A 147 19.40 16.50 6.41
CA ALA A 147 18.68 15.24 6.16
C ALA A 147 19.48 14.33 5.21
N ASN A 148 19.02 13.09 5.03
CA ASN A 148 19.70 12.07 4.25
C ASN A 148 18.88 11.64 3.03
N LEU A 149 19.54 11.48 1.89
CA LEU A 149 19.00 10.84 0.70
C LEU A 149 19.24 9.34 0.80
N ILE A 150 18.17 8.55 0.77
CA ILE A 150 18.23 7.10 0.96
C ILE A 150 17.78 6.30 -0.26
N LYS A 151 17.46 6.99 -1.38
CA LYS A 151 17.02 6.38 -2.65
C LYS A 151 17.85 5.15 -3.07
N TYR A 152 19.16 5.22 -2.89
CA TYR A 152 20.12 4.20 -3.32
C TYR A 152 20.48 3.19 -2.22
N ALA A 153 19.92 3.33 -1.01
CA ALA A 153 20.27 2.50 0.13
C ALA A 153 19.55 1.15 0.12
N THR A 154 18.42 1.00 -0.58
CA THR A 154 17.77 -0.32 -0.72
C THR A 154 18.58 -1.17 -1.70
N GLU A 155 18.93 -2.40 -1.33
CA GLU A 155 19.62 -3.30 -2.25
C GLU A 155 18.76 -3.60 -3.49
N ASP A 156 19.40 -4.00 -4.60
CA ASP A 156 18.66 -4.37 -5.82
C ASP A 156 17.95 -5.72 -5.61
N PRO A 157 16.61 -5.78 -5.70
CA PRO A 157 15.88 -7.02 -5.54
C PRO A 157 16.08 -8.02 -6.69
N LEU A 158 16.61 -7.58 -7.83
CA LEU A 158 16.88 -8.43 -9.00
C LEU A 158 18.22 -9.17 -8.93
N GLU A 159 19.13 -8.75 -8.05
CA GLU A 159 20.38 -9.48 -7.79
C GLU A 159 20.09 -10.91 -7.32
N GLU A 160 20.91 -11.88 -7.77
CA GLU A 160 20.68 -13.31 -7.51
C GLU A 160 20.49 -13.62 -6.02
N LYS A 161 21.30 -12.99 -5.15
CA LYS A 161 21.20 -13.14 -3.69
C LYS A 161 19.86 -12.64 -3.10
N ASN A 162 19.19 -11.71 -3.78
CA ASN A 162 18.02 -11.00 -3.29
C ASN A 162 16.71 -11.47 -3.93
N LYS A 163 16.76 -12.33 -4.96
CA LYS A 163 15.56 -12.85 -5.64
C LYS A 163 14.53 -13.48 -4.71
N GLY A 164 14.96 -14.05 -3.58
CA GLY A 164 14.07 -14.60 -2.55
C GLY A 164 13.18 -13.56 -1.85
N SER A 165 13.44 -12.26 -2.02
CA SER A 165 12.63 -11.17 -1.48
C SER A 165 11.49 -10.73 -2.39
N LEU A 166 11.55 -11.08 -3.68
CA LEU A 166 10.61 -10.62 -4.70
C LEU A 166 9.21 -11.17 -4.47
N VAL A 167 8.21 -10.29 -4.46
CA VAL A 167 6.81 -10.71 -4.37
C VAL A 167 6.37 -11.29 -5.72
N PRO A 168 5.81 -12.51 -5.78
CA PRO A 168 5.41 -13.15 -7.04
C PRO A 168 4.04 -12.65 -7.51
N ILE A 169 3.98 -11.36 -7.88
CA ILE A 169 2.75 -10.65 -8.26
C ILE A 169 2.03 -11.26 -9.47
N GLU A 170 2.73 -12.01 -10.32
CA GLU A 170 2.16 -12.75 -11.44
C GLU A 170 1.16 -13.83 -11.02
N ARG A 171 1.26 -14.30 -9.77
CA ARG A 171 0.30 -15.24 -9.16
C ARG A 171 -1.03 -14.59 -8.81
N ALA A 172 -1.02 -13.28 -8.59
CA ALA A 172 -2.22 -12.55 -8.22
C ALA A 172 -3.24 -12.50 -9.36
N LYS A 173 -4.51 -12.44 -8.97
CA LYS A 173 -5.66 -12.24 -9.87
C LYS A 173 -6.29 -10.84 -9.73
N SER A 174 -5.80 -10.05 -8.77
CA SER A 174 -6.31 -8.72 -8.45
C SER A 174 -6.07 -7.75 -9.60
N GLN A 175 -6.96 -6.78 -9.77
CA GLN A 175 -6.70 -5.62 -10.61
C GLN A 175 -5.69 -4.71 -9.92
N PHE A 176 -4.70 -4.20 -10.63
CA PHE A 176 -3.67 -3.34 -10.05
C PHE A 176 -3.77 -1.90 -10.55
N LEU A 177 -3.57 -0.94 -9.64
CA LEU A 177 -3.24 0.43 -9.97
C LEU A 177 -1.86 0.72 -9.35
N PHE A 178 -0.84 0.76 -10.19
CA PHE A 178 0.51 1.13 -9.77
C PHE A 178 0.71 2.63 -9.91
N VAL A 179 1.18 3.25 -8.84
CA VAL A 179 1.40 4.68 -8.74
C VAL A 179 2.83 4.94 -8.29
N ALA A 180 3.59 5.67 -9.10
CA ALA A 180 4.97 6.05 -8.80
C ALA A 180 5.18 7.57 -8.86
N ALA A 181 5.83 8.11 -7.85
CA ALA A 181 6.41 9.44 -7.87
C ALA A 181 7.79 9.38 -8.53
N GLU A 182 8.06 10.26 -9.49
CA GLU A 182 9.34 10.26 -10.20
C GLU A 182 10.49 10.82 -9.35
N ASP A 183 10.17 11.81 -8.51
CA ASP A 183 11.11 12.41 -7.56
C ASP A 183 11.00 11.75 -6.17
N ASP A 184 10.73 10.45 -6.13
CA ASP A 184 10.82 9.66 -4.90
C ASP A 184 12.29 9.52 -4.47
N LEU A 185 12.62 10.12 -3.33
CA LEU A 185 13.96 10.09 -2.74
C LEU A 185 14.12 9.06 -1.60
N ASN A 186 13.07 8.31 -1.30
CA ASN A 186 13.11 7.19 -0.36
C ASN A 186 13.68 5.92 -1.03
N TRP A 187 13.19 5.62 -2.23
CA TRP A 187 13.67 4.54 -3.10
C TRP A 187 13.17 4.75 -4.54
N ASP A 188 13.65 3.96 -5.51
CA ASP A 188 13.26 4.12 -6.90
C ASP A 188 11.92 3.44 -7.23
N SER A 189 10.82 4.04 -6.77
CA SER A 189 9.47 3.51 -7.01
C SER A 189 9.10 3.42 -8.49
N LYS A 190 9.65 4.28 -9.35
CA LYS A 190 9.41 4.20 -10.79
C LYS A 190 10.07 2.97 -11.39
N ALA A 191 11.31 2.69 -11.03
CA ALA A 191 12.00 1.48 -11.46
C ALA A 191 11.28 0.20 -10.98
N TYR A 192 10.86 0.15 -9.71
CA TYR A 192 10.09 -1.00 -9.20
C TYR A 192 8.75 -1.17 -9.90
N MET A 193 8.05 -0.08 -10.21
CA MET A 193 6.80 -0.14 -10.99
C MET A 193 7.04 -0.71 -12.39
N ASP A 194 8.05 -0.23 -13.11
CA ASP A 194 8.35 -0.69 -14.47
C ASP A 194 8.71 -2.18 -14.50
N GLU A 195 9.52 -2.60 -13.52
CA GLU A 195 9.94 -3.98 -13.33
C GLU A 195 8.75 -4.92 -13.06
N MET A 196 7.84 -4.53 -12.16
CA MET A 196 6.60 -5.26 -11.90
C MET A 196 5.69 -5.33 -13.13
N VAL A 197 5.54 -4.22 -13.86
CA VAL A 197 4.73 -4.16 -15.08
C VAL A 197 5.29 -5.08 -16.16
N GLU A 198 6.61 -5.06 -16.37
CA GLU A 198 7.27 -5.96 -17.32
C GLU A 198 7.08 -7.43 -16.90
N ARG A 199 7.22 -7.73 -15.61
CA ARG A 199 6.98 -9.08 -15.07
C ARG A 199 5.56 -9.56 -15.35
N LEU A 200 4.55 -8.71 -15.11
CA LEU A 200 3.15 -9.03 -15.41
C LEU A 200 2.94 -9.28 -16.91
N LYS A 201 3.46 -8.40 -17.77
CA LYS A 201 3.37 -8.55 -19.24
C LYS A 201 4.01 -9.86 -19.73
N ARG A 202 5.19 -10.22 -19.21
CA ARG A 202 5.87 -11.49 -19.53
C ARG A 202 5.06 -12.74 -19.14
N HIS A 203 4.16 -12.62 -18.17
CA HIS A 203 3.23 -13.68 -17.78
C HIS A 203 1.83 -13.56 -18.43
N GLY A 204 1.69 -12.72 -19.46
CA GLY A 204 0.43 -12.54 -20.20
C GLY A 204 -0.68 -11.88 -19.39
N LYS A 205 -0.31 -11.08 -18.37
CA LYS A 205 -1.25 -10.36 -17.51
C LYS A 205 -1.50 -8.96 -18.06
N GLU A 206 -2.76 -8.54 -18.06
CA GLU A 206 -3.21 -7.21 -18.50
C GLU A 206 -4.05 -6.49 -17.44
N ASN A 207 -4.18 -7.09 -16.25
CA ASN A 207 -4.97 -6.61 -15.11
C ASN A 207 -4.25 -5.50 -14.31
N PHE A 208 -3.71 -4.50 -15.00
CA PHE A 208 -3.04 -3.38 -14.34
C PHE A 208 -3.19 -2.04 -15.10
N GLU A 209 -3.23 -0.96 -14.33
CA GLU A 209 -3.04 0.41 -14.78
C GLU A 209 -1.78 1.00 -14.13
N THR A 210 -1.16 1.97 -14.80
CA THR A 210 0.00 2.70 -14.25
C THR A 210 -0.28 4.20 -14.27
N VAL A 211 0.24 4.89 -13.27
CA VAL A 211 0.28 6.34 -13.19
C VAL A 211 1.62 6.73 -12.61
N PHE A 212 2.26 7.73 -13.20
CA PHE A 212 3.44 8.34 -12.60
C PHE A 212 3.30 9.85 -12.57
N TYR A 213 3.91 10.47 -11.57
CA TYR A 213 3.81 11.91 -11.32
C TYR A 213 5.20 12.55 -11.33
N PRO A 214 5.56 13.26 -12.42
CA PRO A 214 6.77 14.07 -12.47
C PRO A 214 6.76 15.13 -11.36
N GLY A 215 7.88 15.25 -10.64
CA GLY A 215 8.03 16.22 -9.55
C GLY A 215 7.17 15.96 -8.31
N ALA A 216 6.50 14.81 -8.20
CA ALA A 216 5.95 14.34 -6.93
C ALA A 216 7.02 13.53 -6.17
N GLY A 217 6.88 13.46 -4.85
CA GLY A 217 7.79 12.74 -3.96
C GLY A 217 7.14 11.53 -3.29
N HIS A 218 7.85 10.93 -2.34
CA HIS A 218 7.45 9.67 -1.70
C HIS A 218 6.09 9.73 -0.97
N LEU A 219 5.79 10.84 -0.30
CA LEU A 219 4.65 10.96 0.60
C LEU A 219 3.34 11.43 -0.08
N LEU A 220 2.89 10.72 -1.11
CA LEU A 220 1.58 10.97 -1.73
C LEU A 220 0.44 10.66 -0.74
N GLU A 221 -0.21 11.70 -0.21
CA GLU A 221 -1.29 11.64 0.77
C GLU A 221 -2.66 11.97 0.16
N PRO A 222 -3.77 11.83 0.91
CA PRO A 222 -5.03 12.47 0.55
C PRO A 222 -4.86 13.99 0.38
N PRO A 223 -5.62 14.64 -0.53
CA PRO A 223 -5.35 15.99 -0.99
C PRO A 223 -5.35 17.06 0.10
N TYR A 224 -4.65 18.16 -0.18
CA TYR A 224 -4.57 19.38 0.64
C TYR A 224 -3.87 19.19 2.00
N GLY A 225 -3.12 18.10 2.16
CA GLY A 225 -2.16 17.99 3.25
C GLY A 225 -0.98 18.96 3.06
N PRO A 226 -0.29 19.33 4.15
CA PRO A 226 0.94 20.11 4.02
C PRO A 226 2.02 19.27 3.31
N PHE A 227 2.68 19.86 2.32
CA PHE A 227 3.84 19.25 1.68
C PHE A 227 4.99 19.13 2.70
N CYS A 228 5.61 17.94 2.75
CA CYS A 228 6.73 17.65 3.65
C CYS A 228 7.95 17.21 2.84
N SER A 229 8.94 18.08 2.70
CA SER A 229 10.18 17.79 1.96
C SER A 229 11.10 16.81 2.69
N SER A 230 11.06 16.80 4.03
CA SER A 230 11.92 15.96 4.87
C SER A 230 11.34 15.80 6.27
N ALA A 231 11.54 14.64 6.88
CA ALA A 231 11.18 14.36 8.27
C ALA A 231 12.05 13.24 8.85
N LEU A 232 11.96 13.03 10.17
CA LEU A 232 12.49 11.82 10.82
C LEU A 232 11.83 10.59 10.17
N HIS A 233 12.65 9.67 9.66
CA HIS A 233 12.13 8.47 9.04
C HIS A 233 11.52 7.55 10.11
N GLY A 234 10.31 7.04 9.93
CA GLY A 234 9.64 6.29 10.99
C GLY A 234 10.31 4.97 11.38
N MET A 235 11.12 4.40 10.47
CA MET A 235 11.89 3.15 10.70
C MET A 235 13.39 3.36 10.86
N LEU A 236 13.92 4.55 10.52
CA LEU A 236 15.35 4.83 10.58
C LEU A 236 15.56 5.95 11.59
N SER A 237 16.59 5.86 12.41
CA SER A 237 16.84 6.82 13.52
C SER A 237 17.38 8.19 13.05
N PHE A 238 17.16 8.56 11.79
CA PHE A 238 17.63 9.82 11.21
C PHE A 238 16.63 10.41 10.21
N SER A 239 16.77 11.71 9.96
CA SER A 239 15.91 12.46 9.03
C SER A 239 16.27 12.17 7.59
N VAL A 240 15.26 12.01 6.74
CA VAL A 240 15.43 11.77 5.29
C VAL A 240 14.72 12.83 4.47
N VAL A 241 15.15 12.98 3.22
CA VAL A 241 14.41 13.72 2.20
C VAL A 241 13.41 12.79 1.49
N TRP A 242 12.19 13.27 1.29
CA TRP A 242 11.12 12.52 0.62
C TRP A 242 10.99 12.85 -0.87
N GLY A 243 11.58 13.98 -1.28
CA GLY A 243 11.49 14.53 -2.63
C GLY A 243 10.15 15.21 -2.94
N GLY A 244 10.03 15.63 -4.19
CA GLY A 244 8.89 16.35 -4.75
C GLY A 244 9.00 17.87 -4.67
N GLU A 245 8.29 18.52 -5.58
CA GLU A 245 8.10 19.97 -5.64
C GLU A 245 6.69 20.32 -5.13
N PRO A 246 6.53 21.31 -4.22
CA PRO A 246 5.26 21.53 -3.51
C PRO A 246 4.03 21.62 -4.43
N ARG A 247 4.15 22.36 -5.55
CA ARG A 247 3.05 22.55 -6.50
C ARG A 247 2.72 21.27 -7.27
N ALA A 248 3.74 20.57 -7.76
CA ALA A 248 3.56 19.34 -8.53
C ALA A 248 3.03 18.22 -7.63
N HIS A 249 3.57 18.11 -6.41
CA HIS A 249 3.13 17.16 -5.40
C HIS A 249 1.65 17.34 -5.04
N ALA A 250 1.23 18.56 -4.73
CA ALA A 250 -0.18 18.84 -4.40
C ALA A 250 -1.12 18.53 -5.58
N ALA A 251 -0.71 18.85 -6.82
CA ALA A 251 -1.48 18.51 -8.02
C ALA A 251 -1.59 16.99 -8.22
N ALA A 252 -0.50 16.25 -7.97
CA ALA A 252 -0.46 14.80 -8.03
C ALA A 252 -1.44 14.16 -7.03
N GLU A 253 -1.47 14.63 -5.78
CA GLU A 253 -2.40 14.13 -4.76
C GLU A 253 -3.87 14.33 -5.15
N ILE A 254 -4.23 15.52 -5.68
CA ILE A 254 -5.59 15.83 -6.13
C ILE A 254 -6.03 14.87 -7.24
N HIS A 255 -5.18 14.68 -8.26
CA HIS A 255 -5.45 13.78 -9.36
C HIS A 255 -5.53 12.32 -8.89
N LEU A 256 -4.54 11.88 -8.12
CA LEU A 256 -4.45 10.52 -7.60
C LEU A 256 -5.67 10.15 -6.76
N TRP A 257 -6.13 11.07 -5.89
CA TRP A 257 -7.27 10.81 -5.04
C TRP A 257 -8.55 10.53 -5.82
N LYS A 258 -8.76 11.24 -6.93
CA LYS A 258 -9.88 10.98 -7.85
C LYS A 258 -9.71 9.61 -8.51
N LYS A 259 -8.52 9.32 -9.04
CA LYS A 259 -8.22 8.05 -9.72
C LYS A 259 -8.35 6.82 -8.82
N ILE A 260 -7.94 6.90 -7.55
CA ILE A 260 -8.13 5.83 -6.56
C ILE A 260 -9.61 5.49 -6.38
N GLN A 261 -10.46 6.52 -6.25
CA GLN A 261 -11.90 6.31 -6.06
C GLN A 261 -12.54 5.70 -7.31
N GLU A 262 -12.16 6.16 -8.50
CA GLU A 262 -12.64 5.61 -9.77
C GLU A 262 -12.22 4.15 -9.93
N PHE A 263 -10.94 3.84 -9.70
CA PHE A 263 -10.41 2.49 -9.76
C PHE A 263 -11.15 1.53 -8.83
N PHE A 264 -11.32 1.88 -7.55
CA PHE A 264 -12.06 1.02 -6.63
C PHE A 264 -13.53 0.86 -6.99
N ARG A 265 -14.21 1.92 -7.46
CA ARG A 265 -15.62 1.79 -7.89
C ARG A 265 -15.77 0.87 -9.10
N THR A 266 -14.81 0.90 -10.02
CA THR A 266 -14.81 0.04 -11.21
C THR A 266 -14.59 -1.43 -10.84
N HIS A 267 -13.67 -1.72 -9.91
CA HIS A 267 -13.24 -3.10 -9.65
C HIS A 267 -13.84 -3.75 -8.40
N LEU A 268 -14.56 -3.00 -7.56
CA LEU A 268 -15.24 -3.48 -6.37
C LEU A 268 -16.76 -3.30 -6.47
N SER A 269 -17.33 -3.52 -7.66
CA SER A 269 -18.77 -3.38 -7.88
C SER A 269 -19.58 -4.19 -6.87
N CYS A 270 -20.57 -3.56 -6.24
CA CYS A 270 -21.46 -4.24 -5.32
C CYS A 270 -22.59 -4.93 -6.09
N ASP A 271 -22.80 -6.22 -5.82
CA ASP A 271 -23.93 -6.94 -6.42
C ASP A 271 -25.23 -6.50 -5.71
N ALA A 272 -26.08 -5.75 -6.42
CA ALA A 272 -27.38 -5.30 -5.91
C ALA A 272 -28.31 -6.43 -5.45
N ALA A 273 -28.03 -7.68 -5.86
CA ALA A 273 -28.78 -8.87 -5.47
C ALA A 273 -28.53 -9.32 -4.01
N GLN A 274 -27.35 -9.05 -3.43
CA GLN A 274 -27.06 -9.42 -2.03
C GLN A 274 -27.72 -8.48 -1.01
N ALA A 275 -28.01 -7.24 -1.39
CA ALA A 275 -28.69 -6.27 -0.52
C ALA A 275 -30.16 -6.62 -0.23
N LYS A 276 -30.82 -7.39 -1.10
CA LYS A 276 -32.22 -7.80 -0.95
C LYS A 276 -32.42 -9.15 -0.24
N ALA A 277 -31.36 -9.94 -0.07
CA ALA A 277 -31.46 -11.26 0.55
C ALA A 277 -31.43 -11.22 2.09
N ASN A 278 -31.11 -10.06 2.68
CA ASN A 278 -30.97 -9.86 4.12
C ASN A 278 -31.99 -8.86 4.71
N LEU A 279 -33.08 -8.57 3.98
CA LEU A 279 -34.28 -7.86 4.46
C LEU A 279 -35.43 -8.86 4.55
#